data_AF-G8TAH1-F1
#
_entry.id   AF-G8TAH1-F1
#
_cell.length_a   1.000
_cell.length_b   1.000
_cell.length_c   1.000
_cell.angle_alpha   90.00
_cell.angle_beta   90.00
_cell.angle_gamma   90.00
#
_symmetry.space_group_name_H-M   'P 1'
#
loop_
_entity.id
_entity.type
_entity.pdbx_description
1 polymer ?
#
loop_
_entity_poly.entity_id
_entity_poly.type
_entity_poly.pdbx_seq_one_letter_code
_entity_poly.pdbx_strand_id
1 'polypeptide(L)'
;MKQKNKDVSQEETIKGSSLPKPQKSQEISEEALQARQLLGDLLVRSTNDIARADELKRQRNNEVIELLNGKKITLQQIRDIVLSSRQPYESKFGRDIDFFPQMYRLLGWTDKDPHAYSKPGVVGDYINQILYARFAPDVRPALQALAVPGGVRMDKFFQYLTAEGMQMLEQFRDEAIAMMKQCTTWYEFRVKYGQRYGLSVQSRMFEAHQG
;
A
#
# COMPACT_ATOMS: atom_id res chain seq x y z
N MET A 1 -15.15 56.05 52.11
CA MET A 1 -13.90 56.55 51.48
C MET A 1 -13.98 56.11 50.01
N LYS A 2 -14.30 56.96 49.00
CA LYS A 2 -13.42 57.95 48.30
C LYS A 2 -12.04 57.33 48.00
N GLN A 3 -11.49 57.23 46.79
CA GLN A 3 -11.59 57.91 45.48
C GLN A 3 -10.99 56.93 44.41
N LYS A 4 -11.51 56.78 43.18
CA LYS A 4 -11.48 57.66 41.98
C LYS A 4 -10.28 57.39 41.03
N ASN A 5 -10.63 56.88 39.84
CA ASN A 5 -10.11 57.11 38.47
C ASN A 5 -8.61 57.05 38.15
N LYS A 6 -8.25 56.35 37.06
CA LYS A 6 -8.06 56.99 35.74
C LYS A 6 -7.87 55.99 34.59
N ASP A 7 -8.64 56.19 33.52
CA ASP A 7 -8.36 55.80 32.13
C ASP A 7 -6.91 56.09 31.72
N VAL A 8 -6.39 55.35 30.74
CA VAL A 8 -5.91 55.89 29.45
C VAL A 8 -5.77 54.74 28.46
N SER A 9 -6.58 54.78 27.41
CA SER A 9 -6.39 54.11 26.12
C SER A 9 -5.08 54.55 25.47
N GLN A 10 -4.33 53.61 24.91
CA GLN A 10 -3.31 53.95 23.90
C GLN A 10 -3.54 53.09 22.65
N GLU A 11 -4.10 53.76 21.64
CA GLU A 11 -3.97 53.41 20.23
C GLU A 11 -2.48 53.42 19.89
N GLU A 12 -1.85 52.26 19.76
CA GLU A 12 -0.55 52.16 19.12
C GLU A 12 -0.74 52.15 17.61
N THR A 13 -0.45 53.32 17.06
CA THR A 13 -0.35 53.63 15.64
C THR A 13 0.58 52.63 14.95
N ILE A 14 0.07 51.92 13.93
CA ILE A 14 0.88 51.12 13.00
C ILE A 14 1.75 52.10 12.20
N LYS A 15 2.95 52.40 12.70
CA LYS A 15 4.00 53.06 11.93
C LYS A 15 4.57 52.04 10.96
N GLY A 16 4.35 52.29 9.66
CA GLY A 16 4.87 51.48 8.57
C GLY A 16 6.35 51.15 8.76
N SER A 17 6.65 49.86 8.79
CA SER A 17 8.02 49.38 8.71
C SER A 17 8.52 49.65 7.29
N SER A 18 9.22 50.76 7.13
CA SER A 18 10.07 51.03 5.98
C SER A 18 10.96 49.82 5.72
N LEU A 19 10.90 49.26 4.51
CA LEU A 19 11.89 48.32 4.00
C LEU A 19 13.30 48.82 4.34
N PRO A 20 14.17 47.99 4.93
CA PRO A 20 15.54 48.39 5.19
C PRO A 20 16.21 48.72 3.85
N LYS A 21 16.69 49.95 3.74
CA LYS A 21 17.52 50.40 2.60
C LYS A 21 18.71 49.45 2.45
N PRO A 22 19.13 49.12 1.22
CA PRO A 22 20.24 48.20 0.97
C PRO A 22 21.50 48.76 1.64
N GLN A 23 21.95 48.08 2.70
CA GLN A 23 23.21 48.42 3.34
C GLN A 23 24.35 48.12 2.36
N LYS A 24 25.26 49.09 2.26
CA LYS A 24 26.45 49.10 1.41
C LYS A 24 27.13 47.72 1.40
N SER A 25 27.36 47.24 0.19
CA SER A 25 28.20 46.10 -0.15
C SER A 25 29.48 46.09 0.69
N GLN A 26 29.52 45.22 1.71
CA GLN A 26 30.78 44.80 2.29
C GLN A 26 31.61 44.21 1.15
N GLU A 27 32.83 44.71 0.94
CA GLU A 27 33.77 44.13 -0.01
C GLU A 27 33.99 42.66 0.41
N ILE A 28 33.35 41.77 -0.33
CA ILE A 28 33.51 40.34 -0.14
C ILE A 28 34.97 40.06 -0.49
N SER A 29 35.75 39.52 0.46
CA SER A 29 37.11 39.04 0.19
C SER A 29 37.09 38.17 -1.07
N GLU A 30 38.10 38.31 -1.94
CA GLU A 30 38.21 37.50 -3.16
C GLU A 30 38.07 36.00 -2.87
N GLU A 31 38.55 35.56 -1.72
CA GLU A 31 38.43 34.19 -1.22
C GLU A 31 36.97 33.79 -0.95
N ALA A 32 36.15 34.69 -0.40
CA ALA A 32 34.73 34.46 -0.15
C ALA A 32 33.89 34.48 -1.45
N LEU A 33 34.29 35.27 -2.45
CA LEU A 33 33.74 35.23 -3.81
C LEU A 33 34.05 33.91 -4.51
N GLN A 34 35.30 33.45 -4.43
CA GLN A 34 35.73 32.16 -4.97
C GLN A 34 35.04 30.99 -4.26
N ALA A 35 34.96 31.01 -2.94
CA ALA A 35 34.24 29.99 -2.17
C ALA A 35 32.75 29.92 -2.55
N ARG A 36 32.10 31.07 -2.77
CA ARG A 36 30.70 31.14 -3.21
C ARG A 36 30.51 30.61 -4.63
N GLN A 37 31.46 30.88 -5.54
CA GLN A 37 31.45 30.32 -6.90
C GLN A 37 31.60 28.80 -6.88
N LEU A 38 32.59 28.28 -6.14
CA LEU A 38 32.80 26.84 -5.99
C LEU A 38 31.59 26.13 -5.39
N LEU A 39 30.96 26.73 -4.39
CA LEU A 39 29.76 26.18 -3.75
C LEU A 39 28.55 26.24 -4.71
N GLY A 40 28.44 27.30 -5.52
CA GLY A 40 27.46 27.39 -6.60
C GLY A 40 27.64 26.29 -7.64
N ASP A 41 28.86 26.06 -8.12
CA ASP A 41 29.19 25.00 -9.08
C ASP A 41 28.90 23.60 -8.51
N LEU A 42 29.21 23.37 -7.24
CA LEU A 42 28.90 22.12 -6.55
C LEU A 42 27.38 21.89 -6.47
N LEU A 43 26.60 22.93 -6.14
CA LEU A 43 25.14 22.85 -6.10
C LEU A 43 24.56 22.55 -7.49
N VAL A 44 25.06 23.20 -8.54
CA VAL A 44 24.61 22.94 -9.93
C VAL A 44 24.94 21.52 -10.38
N ARG A 45 26.12 20.99 -10.02
CA ARG A 45 26.46 19.59 -10.31
C ARG A 45 25.55 18.64 -9.55
N SER A 46 25.34 18.88 -8.25
CA SER A 46 24.44 18.09 -7.41
C SER A 46 23.00 18.08 -7.94
N THR A 47 22.45 19.24 -8.34
CA THR A 47 21.10 19.30 -8.91
C THR A 47 21.00 18.57 -10.25
N ASN A 48 22.02 18.68 -11.11
CA ASN A 48 22.07 17.93 -12.37
C ASN A 48 22.18 16.42 -12.14
N ASP A 49 22.95 15.97 -11.15
CA ASP A 49 23.09 14.55 -10.82
C ASP A 49 21.79 13.99 -10.23
N ILE A 50 21.09 14.76 -9.38
CA ILE A 50 19.74 14.42 -8.89
C ILE A 50 18.76 14.31 -10.07
N ALA A 51 18.75 15.28 -10.98
CA ALA A 51 17.87 15.27 -12.14
C ALA A 51 18.12 14.05 -13.05
N ARG A 52 19.39 13.69 -13.29
CA ARG A 52 19.78 12.49 -14.03
C ARG A 52 19.32 11.21 -13.33
N ALA A 53 19.50 11.11 -12.02
CA ALA A 53 19.06 9.96 -11.24
C ALA A 53 17.54 9.79 -11.27
N ASP A 54 16.79 10.89 -11.15
CA ASP A 54 15.33 10.89 -11.25
C ASP A 54 14.85 10.44 -12.63
N GLU A 55 15.50 10.91 -13.70
CA GLU A 55 15.17 10.52 -15.07
C GLU A 55 15.42 9.02 -15.30
N LEU A 56 16.57 8.50 -14.88
CA LEU A 56 16.86 7.06 -14.96
C LEU A 56 15.85 6.22 -14.18
N LYS A 57 15.40 6.71 -13.01
CA LYS A 57 14.37 6.05 -12.21
C LYS A 57 13.02 6.05 -12.95
N ARG A 58 12.64 7.13 -13.61
CA ARG A 58 11.41 7.20 -14.42
C ARG A 58 11.46 6.23 -15.59
N GLN A 59 12.57 6.21 -16.33
CA GLN A 59 12.78 5.29 -17.45
C GLN A 59 12.61 3.84 -16.99
N ARG A 60 13.31 3.45 -15.92
CA ARG A 60 13.18 2.11 -15.34
C ARG A 60 11.74 1.77 -14.95
N ASN A 61 10.99 2.72 -14.40
CA ASN A 61 9.62 2.46 -13.95
C ASN A 61 8.65 2.24 -15.12
N ASN A 62 8.94 2.91 -16.24
CA ASN A 62 8.14 2.87 -17.45
C ASN A 62 8.58 1.77 -18.43
N GLU A 63 9.69 1.07 -18.15
CA GLU A 63 10.11 -0.10 -18.91
C GLU A 63 8.98 -1.12 -18.94
N VAL A 64 8.58 -1.48 -20.17
CA VAL A 64 7.57 -2.48 -20.42
C VAL A 64 8.26 -3.84 -20.42
N ILE A 65 7.98 -4.65 -19.41
CA ILE A 65 8.50 -6.00 -19.28
C ILE A 65 7.49 -6.95 -19.94
N GLU A 66 7.94 -7.73 -20.92
CA GLU A 66 7.14 -8.80 -21.53
C GLU A 66 7.35 -10.09 -20.74
N LEU A 67 6.26 -10.65 -20.23
CA LEU A 67 6.26 -11.92 -19.53
C LEU A 67 6.21 -13.09 -20.51
N LEU A 68 6.60 -14.29 -20.06
CA LEU A 68 6.59 -15.53 -20.87
C LEU A 68 5.21 -15.89 -21.43
N ASN A 69 4.13 -15.39 -20.84
CA ASN A 69 2.75 -15.57 -21.30
C ASN A 69 2.30 -14.50 -22.32
N GLY A 70 3.21 -13.63 -22.77
CA GLY A 70 2.93 -12.53 -23.71
C GLY A 70 2.30 -11.29 -23.09
N LYS A 71 2.09 -11.26 -21.76
CA LYS A 71 1.53 -10.10 -21.08
C LYS A 71 2.60 -9.02 -20.89
N LYS A 72 2.22 -7.76 -21.15
CA LYS A 72 3.06 -6.58 -20.95
C LYS A 72 2.72 -5.92 -19.61
N ILE A 73 3.73 -5.64 -18.80
CA ILE A 73 3.57 -4.98 -17.50
C ILE A 73 4.59 -3.87 -17.34
N THR A 74 4.30 -2.87 -16.51
CA THR A 74 5.29 -1.86 -16.09
C THR A 74 5.59 -2.00 -14.61
N LEU A 75 6.79 -1.62 -14.19
CA LEU A 75 7.14 -1.61 -12.76
C LEU A 75 6.30 -0.59 -11.98
N GLN A 76 5.83 0.47 -12.64
CA GLN A 76 4.91 1.43 -12.04
C GLN A 76 3.60 0.77 -11.59
N GLN A 77 2.96 -0.05 -12.43
CA GLN A 77 1.72 -0.74 -12.08
C GLN A 77 1.85 -1.62 -10.82
N ILE A 78 3.02 -2.22 -10.61
CA ILE A 78 3.28 -2.99 -9.39
C ILE A 78 3.40 -2.05 -8.19
N ARG A 79 4.11 -0.93 -8.33
CA ARG A 79 4.33 0.05 -7.24
C ARG A 79 3.08 0.83 -6.86
N ASP A 80 2.14 0.99 -7.79
CA ASP A 80 0.84 1.62 -7.51
C ASP A 80 0.02 0.79 -6.50
N ILE A 81 0.26 -0.52 -6.45
CA ILE A 81 -0.43 -1.46 -5.54
C ILE A 81 0.45 -1.90 -4.36
N VAL A 82 1.76 -2.02 -4.57
CA VAL A 82 2.70 -2.60 -3.61
C VAL A 82 3.70 -1.55 -3.10
N LEU A 83 3.72 -1.37 -1.78
CA LEU A 83 4.67 -0.54 -1.06
C LEU A 83 5.99 -1.29 -0.82
N SER A 84 7.10 -0.54 -0.87
CA SER A 84 8.42 -1.08 -0.50
C SER A 84 8.61 -1.22 1.01
N SER A 85 7.90 -0.42 1.80
CA SER A 85 7.97 -0.42 3.26
C SER A 85 6.69 -0.97 3.88
N ARG A 86 6.84 -1.76 4.95
CA ARG A 86 5.69 -2.29 5.69
C ARG A 86 4.89 -1.19 6.38
N GLN A 87 3.58 -1.35 6.39
CA GLN A 87 2.64 -0.59 7.19
C GLN A 87 2.42 -1.26 8.56
N PRO A 88 1.94 -0.52 9.57
CA PRO A 88 1.50 -1.10 10.84
C PRO A 88 0.45 -2.20 10.63
N TYR A 89 0.46 -3.19 11.53
CA TYR A 89 -0.49 -4.28 11.46
C TYR A 89 -1.91 -3.81 11.83
N GLU A 90 -2.81 -3.83 10.86
CA GLU A 90 -4.26 -3.68 11.06
C GLU A 90 -4.99 -4.92 10.58
N SER A 91 -5.80 -5.54 11.43
CA SER A 91 -6.49 -6.78 11.06
C SER A 91 -7.57 -6.53 10.02
N LYS A 92 -7.38 -7.05 8.80
CA LYS A 92 -8.38 -6.99 7.71
C LYS A 92 -9.45 -8.08 7.78
N PHE A 93 -9.32 -8.98 8.76
CA PHE A 93 -10.25 -10.06 9.05
C PHE A 93 -10.54 -10.07 10.55
N GLY A 94 -11.09 -8.95 11.04
CA GLY A 94 -11.55 -8.81 12.42
C GLY A 94 -12.67 -9.79 12.77
N ARG A 95 -13.06 -9.83 14.05
CA ARG A 95 -14.14 -10.73 14.51
C ARG A 95 -15.51 -10.33 13.94
N ASP A 96 -15.70 -9.05 13.65
CA ASP A 96 -16.94 -8.49 13.12
C ASP A 96 -17.14 -8.77 11.62
N ILE A 97 -16.16 -9.43 10.98
CA ILE A 97 -16.17 -9.73 9.55
C ILE A 97 -16.46 -11.21 9.32
N ASP A 98 -17.56 -11.47 8.61
CA ASP A 98 -18.11 -12.82 8.35
C ASP A 98 -17.22 -13.74 7.49
N PHE A 99 -16.04 -13.30 7.06
CA PHE A 99 -15.21 -14.06 6.12
C PHE A 99 -14.86 -15.47 6.62
N PHE A 100 -14.30 -15.59 7.83
CA PHE A 100 -13.96 -16.90 8.39
C PHE A 100 -15.19 -17.73 8.75
N PRO A 101 -16.22 -17.18 9.43
CA PRO A 101 -17.47 -17.90 9.69
C PRO A 101 -18.10 -18.51 8.43
N GLN A 102 -18.20 -17.74 7.33
CA GLN A 102 -18.79 -18.23 6.08
C GLN A 102 -17.94 -19.31 5.42
N MET A 103 -16.62 -19.15 5.39
CA MET A 103 -15.71 -20.16 4.86
C MET A 103 -15.78 -21.47 5.66
N TYR A 104 -15.81 -21.39 7.00
CA TYR A 104 -15.89 -22.57 7.87
C TYR A 104 -17.21 -23.31 7.70
N ARG A 105 -18.33 -22.57 7.58
CA ARG A 105 -19.65 -23.13 7.25
C ARG A 105 -19.61 -23.93 5.96
N LEU A 106 -19.07 -23.36 4.89
CA LEU A 106 -18.99 -24.01 3.58
C LEU A 106 -18.06 -25.22 3.54
N LEU A 107 -17.01 -25.21 4.38
CA LEU A 107 -16.07 -26.33 4.54
C LEU A 107 -16.60 -27.43 5.48
N GLY A 108 -17.73 -27.20 6.17
CA GLY A 108 -18.30 -28.15 7.12
C GLY A 108 -17.46 -28.34 8.39
N TRP A 109 -16.62 -27.36 8.76
CA TRP A 109 -15.76 -27.44 9.94
C TRP A 109 -16.55 -27.04 11.19
N THR A 110 -17.15 -28.03 11.86
CA THR A 110 -17.93 -27.85 13.10
C THR A 110 -17.09 -27.91 14.37
N ASP A 111 -15.90 -28.52 14.30
CA ASP A 111 -14.98 -28.71 15.41
C ASP A 111 -13.98 -27.55 15.61
N LYS A 112 -14.01 -26.54 14.72
CA LYS A 112 -13.04 -25.44 14.71
C LYS A 112 -13.74 -24.11 14.92
N ASP A 113 -13.16 -23.29 15.80
CA ASP A 113 -13.64 -21.94 16.02
C ASP A 113 -13.17 -20.98 14.89
N PRO A 114 -14.09 -20.36 14.13
CA PRO A 114 -13.73 -19.37 13.11
C PRO A 114 -13.15 -18.08 13.69
N HIS A 115 -13.32 -17.79 14.98
CA HIS A 115 -12.78 -16.59 15.64
C HIS A 115 -11.43 -16.84 16.33
N ALA A 116 -10.97 -18.09 16.40
CA ALA A 116 -9.68 -18.44 16.99
C ALA A 116 -8.51 -17.72 16.30
N TYR A 117 -7.53 -17.24 17.06
CA TYR A 117 -6.38 -16.53 16.47
C TYR A 117 -5.58 -17.41 15.49
N SER A 118 -5.35 -18.67 15.86
CA SER A 118 -4.68 -19.65 15.01
C SER A 118 -5.68 -20.33 14.08
N LYS A 119 -5.40 -20.27 12.78
CA LYS A 119 -6.22 -20.87 11.72
C LYS A 119 -5.48 -22.07 11.13
N PRO A 120 -6.18 -23.11 10.65
CA PRO A 120 -5.56 -24.20 9.90
C PRO A 120 -4.73 -23.67 8.73
N GLY A 121 -3.56 -24.26 8.46
CA GLY A 121 -2.62 -23.77 7.44
C GLY A 121 -3.25 -23.56 6.06
N VAL A 122 -4.15 -24.47 5.66
CA VAL A 122 -4.88 -24.44 4.38
C VAL A 122 -5.72 -23.16 4.18
N VAL A 123 -6.11 -22.47 5.26
CA VAL A 123 -6.84 -21.20 5.18
C VAL A 123 -6.00 -20.12 4.49
N GLY A 124 -4.68 -20.12 4.70
CA GLY A 124 -3.77 -19.20 4.00
C GLY A 124 -3.79 -19.41 2.49
N ASP A 125 -3.85 -20.67 2.06
CA ASP A 125 -3.91 -21.02 0.64
C ASP A 125 -5.24 -20.61 0.00
N TYR A 126 -6.35 -20.77 0.72
CA TYR A 126 -7.65 -20.30 0.26
C TYR A 126 -7.69 -18.78 0.11
N ILE A 127 -7.17 -18.03 1.09
CA ILE A 127 -7.05 -16.57 0.99
C ILE A 127 -6.22 -16.17 -0.23
N ASN A 128 -5.11 -16.87 -0.49
CA ASN A 128 -4.28 -16.63 -1.67
C ASN A 128 -5.04 -16.88 -2.98
N GLN A 129 -5.82 -17.96 -3.05
CA GLN A 129 -6.58 -18.34 -4.24
C GLN A 129 -7.82 -17.45 -4.49
N ILE A 130 -8.46 -16.95 -3.44
CA ILE A 130 -9.74 -16.22 -3.54
C ILE A 130 -9.49 -14.72 -3.64
N LEU A 131 -8.56 -14.19 -2.85
CA LEU A 131 -8.32 -12.75 -2.77
C LEU A 131 -7.08 -12.34 -3.54
N TYR A 132 -5.91 -12.91 -3.23
CA TYR A 132 -4.66 -12.45 -3.83
C TYR A 132 -4.52 -12.83 -5.31
N ALA A 133 -5.16 -13.90 -5.76
CA ALA A 133 -5.19 -14.31 -7.17
C ALA A 133 -5.98 -13.34 -8.07
N ARG A 134 -6.78 -12.43 -7.48
CA ARG A 134 -7.52 -11.40 -8.22
C ARG A 134 -6.71 -10.16 -8.54
N PHE A 135 -5.61 -9.93 -7.83
CA PHE A 135 -4.68 -8.88 -8.20
C PHE A 135 -3.98 -9.24 -9.51
N ALA A 136 -3.31 -8.27 -10.12
CA ALA A 136 -2.41 -8.54 -11.24
C ALA A 136 -1.42 -9.67 -10.85
N PRO A 137 -1.09 -10.58 -11.79
CA PRO A 137 -0.32 -11.79 -11.50
C PRO A 137 1.04 -11.52 -10.84
N ASP A 138 1.60 -10.33 -11.04
CA ASP A 138 2.92 -9.92 -10.55
C ASP A 138 2.88 -9.31 -9.13
N VAL A 139 1.69 -8.90 -8.67
CA VAL A 139 1.51 -8.33 -7.31
C VAL A 139 1.81 -9.38 -6.26
N ARG A 140 1.30 -10.60 -6.41
CA ARG A 140 1.52 -11.66 -5.41
C ARG A 140 3.00 -12.07 -5.29
N PRO A 141 3.75 -12.33 -6.38
CA PRO A 141 5.20 -12.53 -6.31
C PRO A 141 5.94 -11.38 -5.63
N ALA A 142 5.59 -10.12 -5.92
CA ALA A 142 6.19 -8.96 -5.27
C ALA A 142 5.92 -8.95 -3.74
N LEU A 143 4.66 -9.20 -3.34
CA LEU A 143 4.29 -9.30 -1.92
C LEU A 143 4.98 -10.47 -1.22
N GLN A 144 5.15 -11.61 -1.90
CA GLN A 144 5.87 -12.76 -1.39
C GLN A 144 7.35 -12.44 -1.14
N ALA A 145 8.01 -11.76 -2.09
CA ALA A 145 9.41 -11.38 -1.96
C ALA A 145 9.66 -10.44 -0.77
N LEU A 146 8.70 -9.57 -0.46
CA LEU A 146 8.78 -8.63 0.67
C LEU A 146 8.42 -9.28 2.01
N ALA A 147 7.32 -10.01 2.08
CA ALA A 147 6.79 -10.53 3.34
C ALA A 147 7.40 -11.87 3.77
N VAL A 148 8.03 -12.60 2.85
CA VAL A 148 8.58 -13.94 3.07
C VAL A 148 10.02 -14.04 2.56
N PRO A 149 10.93 -13.18 3.04
CA PRO A 149 12.33 -13.22 2.61
C PRO A 149 12.95 -14.56 3.03
N GLY A 150 13.60 -15.26 2.08
CA GLY A 150 14.24 -16.56 2.34
C GLY A 150 13.27 -17.69 2.68
N GLY A 151 11.98 -17.57 2.34
CA GLY A 151 10.99 -18.63 2.57
C GLY A 151 10.35 -18.64 3.96
N VAL A 152 10.78 -17.75 4.86
CA VAL A 152 10.20 -17.60 6.20
C VAL A 152 9.25 -16.40 6.22
N ARG A 153 8.01 -16.62 6.64
CA ARG A 153 6.99 -15.56 6.66
C ARG A 153 7.21 -14.65 7.87
N MET A 154 7.74 -13.47 7.62
CA MET A 154 7.97 -12.44 8.64
C MET A 154 6.74 -11.54 8.80
N ASP A 155 6.07 -11.22 7.70
CA ASP A 155 4.96 -10.27 7.68
C ASP A 155 3.72 -10.82 6.95
N LYS A 156 2.64 -10.04 6.96
CA LYS A 156 1.42 -10.32 6.17
C LYS A 156 1.44 -9.50 4.88
N PHE A 157 0.94 -10.07 3.79
CA PHE A 157 0.93 -9.40 2.49
C PHE A 157 0.22 -8.04 2.50
N PHE A 158 -0.92 -7.92 3.20
CA PHE A 158 -1.64 -6.65 3.25
C PHE A 158 -0.85 -5.49 3.89
N GLN A 159 0.20 -5.77 4.67
CA GLN A 159 1.07 -4.72 5.23
C GLN A 159 1.93 -4.04 4.16
N TYR A 160 2.04 -4.61 2.96
CA TYR A 160 2.77 -4.05 1.83
C TYR A 160 1.83 -3.55 0.72
N LEU A 161 0.52 -3.44 0.98
CA LEU A 161 -0.41 -2.86 0.02
C LEU A 161 -0.48 -1.33 0.20
N THR A 162 -0.63 -0.61 -0.91
CA THR A 162 -1.02 0.81 -0.90
C THR A 162 -2.45 0.97 -0.37
N ALA A 163 -2.87 2.22 -0.12
CA ALA A 163 -4.25 2.50 0.29
C ALA A 163 -5.28 1.95 -0.72
N GLU A 164 -5.01 2.12 -2.02
CA GLU A 164 -5.83 1.55 -3.09
C GLU A 164 -5.80 0.02 -3.08
N GLY A 165 -4.61 -0.59 -2.96
CA GLY A 165 -4.48 -2.05 -2.85
C GLY A 165 -5.24 -2.61 -1.64
N MET A 166 -5.26 -1.89 -0.51
CA MET A 166 -6.05 -2.26 0.65
C MET A 166 -7.56 -2.18 0.39
N GLN A 167 -8.03 -1.11 -0.27
CA GLN A 167 -9.44 -0.98 -0.65
C GLN A 167 -9.86 -2.11 -1.60
N MET A 168 -9.03 -2.47 -2.57
CA MET A 168 -9.28 -3.62 -3.45
C MET A 168 -9.36 -4.93 -2.64
N LEU A 169 -8.45 -5.16 -1.69
CA LEU A 169 -8.48 -6.36 -0.85
C LEU A 169 -9.78 -6.46 -0.04
N GLU A 170 -10.23 -5.35 0.53
CA GLU A 170 -11.48 -5.26 1.29
C GLU A 170 -12.70 -5.51 0.39
N GLN A 171 -12.73 -4.91 -0.80
CA GLN A 171 -13.75 -5.20 -1.81
C GLN A 171 -13.77 -6.69 -2.19
N PHE A 172 -12.61 -7.28 -2.46
CA PHE A 172 -12.53 -8.69 -2.86
C PHE A 172 -13.04 -9.63 -1.77
N ARG A 173 -12.73 -9.30 -0.50
CA ARG A 173 -13.21 -9.99 0.69
C ARG A 173 -14.72 -9.91 0.79
N ASP A 174 -15.30 -8.73 0.63
CA ASP A 174 -16.73 -8.51 0.82
C ASP A 174 -17.54 -9.17 -0.31
N GLU A 175 -17.04 -9.11 -1.55
CA GLU A 175 -17.61 -9.86 -2.68
C GLU A 175 -17.52 -11.38 -2.47
N ALA A 176 -16.42 -11.87 -1.88
CA ALA A 176 -16.30 -13.28 -1.51
C ALA A 176 -17.33 -13.67 -0.45
N ILE A 177 -17.49 -12.87 0.60
CA ILE A 177 -18.51 -13.09 1.64
C ILE A 177 -19.90 -13.13 1.02
N ALA A 178 -20.24 -12.16 0.18
CA ALA A 178 -21.54 -12.07 -0.48
C ALA A 178 -21.85 -13.33 -1.30
N MET A 179 -20.86 -13.84 -2.03
CA MET A 179 -21.03 -15.08 -2.80
C MET A 179 -21.07 -16.33 -1.90
N MET A 180 -20.24 -16.38 -0.85
CA MET A 180 -20.27 -17.50 0.10
C MET A 180 -21.66 -17.65 0.72
N LYS A 181 -22.32 -16.53 1.09
CA LYS A 181 -23.69 -16.51 1.64
C LYS A 181 -24.73 -17.13 0.70
N GLN A 182 -24.50 -17.10 -0.61
CA GLN A 182 -25.39 -17.67 -1.64
C GLN A 182 -25.09 -19.15 -1.94
N CYS A 183 -24.01 -19.71 -1.39
CA CYS A 183 -23.58 -21.07 -1.66
C CYS A 183 -23.83 -21.99 -0.46
N THR A 184 -24.01 -23.27 -0.76
CA THR A 184 -24.22 -24.32 0.25
C THR A 184 -22.93 -25.07 0.57
N THR A 185 -22.08 -25.29 -0.43
CA THR A 185 -20.82 -26.03 -0.30
C THR A 185 -19.62 -25.18 -0.73
N TRP A 186 -18.44 -25.50 -0.20
CA TRP A 186 -17.20 -24.84 -0.61
C TRP A 186 -16.88 -25.02 -2.10
N TYR A 187 -17.21 -26.18 -2.65
CA TYR A 187 -17.00 -26.48 -4.06
C TYR A 187 -17.87 -25.58 -4.96
N GLU A 188 -19.16 -25.50 -4.66
CA GLU A 188 -20.10 -24.61 -5.37
C GLU A 188 -19.60 -23.16 -5.36
N PHE A 189 -19.18 -22.68 -4.19
CA PHE A 189 -18.59 -21.35 -4.04
C PHE A 189 -17.37 -21.18 -4.96
N ARG A 190 -16.40 -22.11 -4.92
CA ARG A 190 -15.20 -22.01 -5.76
C ARG A 190 -15.52 -21.99 -7.25
N VAL A 191 -16.45 -22.83 -7.71
CA VAL A 191 -16.86 -22.86 -9.12
C VAL A 191 -17.48 -21.52 -9.52
N LYS A 192 -18.49 -21.04 -8.78
CA LYS A 192 -19.17 -19.77 -9.07
C LYS A 192 -18.22 -18.57 -8.99
N TYR A 193 -17.38 -18.54 -7.96
CA TYR A 193 -16.45 -17.45 -7.73
C TYR A 193 -15.34 -17.43 -8.78
N GLY A 194 -14.81 -18.61 -9.12
CA GLY A 194 -13.81 -18.77 -10.17
C GLY A 194 -14.35 -18.36 -11.54
N GLN A 195 -15.56 -18.77 -11.90
CA GLN A 195 -16.21 -18.35 -13.15
C GLN A 195 -16.42 -16.84 -13.21
N ARG A 196 -16.91 -16.23 -12.12
CA ARG A 196 -17.19 -14.78 -12.08
C ARG A 196 -15.94 -13.92 -12.25
N TYR A 197 -14.82 -14.33 -11.67
CA TYR A 197 -13.59 -13.53 -11.64
C TYR A 197 -12.44 -14.09 -12.48
N GLY A 198 -12.70 -15.11 -13.31
CA GLY A 198 -11.69 -15.73 -14.16
C GLY A 198 -10.57 -16.44 -13.40
N LEU A 199 -10.84 -16.94 -12.19
CA LEU A 199 -9.85 -17.65 -11.38
C LEU A 199 -9.81 -19.13 -11.79
N SER A 200 -8.60 -19.66 -11.98
CA SER A 200 -8.39 -21.07 -12.25
C SER A 200 -8.77 -21.90 -11.01
N VAL A 201 -9.95 -22.50 -11.04
CA VAL A 201 -10.36 -23.49 -10.05
C VAL A 201 -10.17 -24.87 -10.62
N GLN A 202 -9.49 -25.74 -9.87
CA GLN A 202 -9.43 -27.15 -10.21
C GLN A 202 -10.82 -27.74 -10.00
N SER A 203 -11.54 -28.01 -11.08
CA SER A 203 -12.69 -28.92 -11.05
C SER A 203 -12.19 -30.24 -10.50
N ARG A 204 -12.85 -30.78 -9.47
CA ARG A 204 -12.45 -32.07 -8.89
C ARG A 204 -12.48 -33.11 -10.02
N MET A 205 -11.38 -33.82 -10.25
CA MET A 205 -11.34 -34.95 -11.21
C MET A 205 -12.24 -36.13 -10.78
N PHE A 206 -12.70 -36.16 -9.52
CA PHE A 206 -13.45 -37.27 -8.94
C PHE A 206 -14.69 -36.77 -8.19
N GLU A 207 -15.83 -36.75 -8.87
CA GLU A 207 -17.16 -36.51 -8.27
C GLU A 207 -17.73 -37.77 -7.58
N ALA A 208 -17.01 -38.89 -7.54
CA ALA A 208 -17.63 -40.19 -7.31
C ALA A 208 -17.89 -40.60 -5.85
N HIS A 209 -17.58 -39.81 -4.81
CA HIS A 209 -17.66 -40.30 -3.41
C HIS A 209 -18.31 -39.31 -2.43
N GLN A 210 -19.37 -38.62 -2.84
CA GLN A 210 -20.27 -37.93 -1.89
C GLN A 210 -21.66 -38.56 -1.90
N GLY A 211 -21.68 -39.88 -1.64
CA GLY A 211 -22.86 -40.61 -1.16
C GLY A 211 -22.72 -40.86 0.34
#